data_AF-A0A6A4FXR0-F1
#
_entry.id   AF-A0A6A4FXR0-F1
#
_cell.length_a   1.000
_cell.length_b   1.000
_cell.length_c   1.000
_cell.angle_alpha   90.00
_cell.angle_beta   90.00
_cell.angle_gamma   90.00
#
_symmetry.space_group_name_H-M   'P 1'
#
loop_
_entity.id
_entity.type
_entity.pdbx_description
1 polymer ?
#
loop_
_entity_poly.entity_id
_entity_poly.type
_entity_poly.pdbx_seq_one_letter_code
_entity_poly.pdbx_strand_id
1 'polypeptide(L)'
;MRSTIHTFLLAGLTILAISGGFAAAAEYNDGGRFNVGVGRSLRVAETNIADAVDAEDRALNIINTRIKRWVLVKKSDEQVMEKLGIAKGLSRAAMKDHPNFQTFEDFQVKKWLKSYTSTSTVWDDLGLNNVVGAVKSADGYGTYEKYVFALGDKVDKYIREHGRMPKLHKSVNEVENAHKVELLKTKYDDVRVGWIVNPVPL
;
A
#
# COMPACT_ATOMS: atom_id res chain seq x y z
N MET A 1 33.00 -22.26 39.97
CA MET A 1 32.40 -20.91 39.90
C MET A 1 30.92 -21.06 39.62
N ARG A 2 30.09 -20.49 40.50
CA ARG A 2 28.63 -20.47 40.44
C ARG A 2 28.13 -19.44 39.42
N SER A 3 26.83 -19.54 39.12
CA SER A 3 25.90 -18.49 38.65
C SER A 3 25.58 -18.55 37.15
N THR A 4 24.32 -18.52 36.68
CA THR A 4 23.00 -18.49 37.34
C THR A 4 21.97 -18.83 36.27
N ILE A 5 21.02 -19.71 36.60
CA ILE A 5 19.81 -19.93 35.82
C ILE A 5 18.92 -18.70 36.00
N HIS A 6 18.56 -18.02 34.91
CA HIS A 6 17.52 -16.99 34.94
C HIS A 6 16.22 -17.55 34.40
N THR A 7 15.45 -18.13 35.32
CA THR A 7 14.03 -18.38 35.20
C THR A 7 13.30 -17.04 35.24
N PHE A 8 12.59 -16.66 34.17
CA PHE A 8 11.67 -15.51 34.22
C PHE A 8 10.22 -15.96 33.99
N LEU A 9 9.58 -16.08 35.15
CA LEU A 9 8.18 -15.89 35.51
C LEU A 9 7.16 -15.59 34.39
N LEU A 10 6.22 -16.53 34.33
CA LEU A 10 4.87 -16.44 33.78
C LEU A 10 4.06 -15.35 34.52
N ALA A 11 3.56 -14.34 33.80
CA ALA A 11 2.53 -13.43 34.30
C ALA A 11 1.33 -13.52 33.36
N GLY A 12 0.29 -14.24 33.82
CA GLY A 12 -1.01 -14.30 33.15
C GLY A 12 -1.73 -12.96 33.26
N LEU A 13 -2.30 -12.50 32.16
CA LEU A 13 -3.29 -11.42 32.15
C LEU A 13 -4.59 -11.98 31.58
N THR A 14 -5.57 -12.17 32.47
CA THR A 14 -6.92 -12.60 32.15
C THR A 14 -7.81 -11.41 31.75
N ILE A 15 -8.41 -11.54 30.56
CA ILE A 15 -9.79 -11.21 30.13
C ILE A 15 -10.39 -9.84 30.48
N LEU A 16 -10.76 -9.08 29.44
CA LEU A 16 -12.02 -8.32 29.44
C LEU A 16 -12.81 -8.69 28.17
N ALA A 17 -13.76 -9.62 28.33
CA ALA A 17 -14.79 -9.88 27.34
C ALA A 17 -15.82 -8.73 27.43
N ILE A 18 -15.88 -7.88 26.41
CA ILE A 18 -16.99 -6.93 26.28
C ILE A 18 -18.16 -7.70 25.68
N SER A 19 -18.96 -8.31 26.55
CA SER A 19 -20.30 -8.78 26.24
C SER A 19 -21.20 -7.57 26.05
N GLY A 20 -21.30 -7.06 24.82
CA GLY A 20 -22.35 -6.12 24.42
C GLY A 20 -23.65 -6.88 24.20
N GLY A 21 -24.42 -7.08 25.27
CA GLY A 21 -25.80 -7.54 25.17
C GLY A 21 -26.68 -6.44 24.59
N PHE A 22 -27.30 -6.69 23.45
CA PHE A 22 -28.43 -5.90 22.97
C PHE A 22 -29.70 -6.45 23.63
N ALA A 23 -30.15 -5.79 24.70
CA ALA A 23 -31.48 -5.99 25.24
C ALA A 23 -32.44 -4.98 24.58
N ALA A 24 -33.60 -5.50 24.20
CA ALA A 24 -34.66 -4.82 23.46
C ALA A 24 -35.40 -3.78 24.30
N ALA A 25 -35.87 -2.76 23.57
CA ALA A 25 -37.11 -2.00 23.72
C ALA A 25 -37.64 -1.69 25.14
N ALA A 26 -37.61 -0.40 25.47
CA ALA A 26 -38.69 0.23 26.23
C ALA A 26 -39.07 1.53 25.52
N GLU A 27 -40.32 1.57 25.05
CA GLU A 27 -41.00 2.76 24.57
C GLU A 27 -41.03 3.83 25.66
N TYR A 28 -40.69 5.07 25.31
CA TYR A 28 -41.23 6.23 25.98
C TYR A 28 -41.73 7.20 24.91
N ASN A 29 -43.06 7.23 24.78
CA ASN A 29 -43.84 8.10 23.92
C ASN A 29 -44.23 9.32 24.76
N ASP A 30 -43.74 10.51 24.40
CA ASP A 30 -44.37 11.76 24.83
C ASP A 30 -44.71 12.59 23.58
N GLY A 31 -45.97 13.00 23.55
CA GLY A 31 -46.65 13.51 22.38
C GLY A 31 -46.39 14.99 22.15
N GLY A 32 -45.97 15.33 20.93
CA GLY A 32 -46.00 16.69 20.40
C GLY A 32 -46.29 16.66 18.90
N ARG A 33 -47.55 16.91 18.53
CA ARG A 33 -48.06 16.95 17.15
C ARG A 33 -47.49 18.17 16.40
N PHE A 34 -47.08 18.01 15.12
CA PHE A 34 -47.54 18.80 13.95
C PHE A 34 -46.93 18.28 12.61
N ASN A 35 -47.69 17.38 11.99
CA ASN A 35 -48.14 17.22 10.58
C ASN A 35 -47.27 17.45 9.30
N VAL A 36 -47.51 16.50 8.38
CA VAL A 36 -47.41 16.42 6.90
C VAL A 36 -46.03 16.30 6.22
N GLY A 37 -45.79 15.12 5.64
CA GLY A 37 -44.82 14.96 4.55
C GLY A 37 -44.49 13.49 4.27
N VAL A 38 -45.17 12.91 3.29
CA VAL A 38 -44.89 11.57 2.74
C VAL A 38 -43.40 11.40 2.46
N GLY A 39 -42.80 10.33 3.00
CA GLY A 39 -41.44 9.93 2.67
C GLY A 39 -41.02 8.73 3.48
N ARG A 40 -41.27 7.52 2.96
CA ARG A 40 -40.73 6.27 3.50
C ARG A 40 -39.21 6.41 3.66
N SER A 41 -38.74 6.14 4.87
CA SER A 41 -37.34 6.12 5.28
C SER A 41 -36.43 5.36 4.30
N LEU A 42 -35.49 6.08 3.70
CA LEU A 42 -34.29 5.56 3.02
C LEU A 42 -33.03 6.31 3.49
N ARG A 43 -32.92 6.65 4.78
CA ARG A 43 -31.78 7.47 5.29
C ARG A 43 -30.89 6.81 6.34
N VAL A 44 -31.07 5.52 6.62
CA VAL A 44 -30.24 4.82 7.62
C VAL A 44 -29.04 4.09 6.97
N ALA A 45 -29.06 3.87 5.66
CA ALA A 45 -27.92 3.28 4.93
C ALA A 45 -26.88 4.33 4.47
N GLU A 46 -27.31 5.52 4.03
CA GLU A 46 -26.41 6.55 3.49
C GLU A 46 -25.51 7.19 4.55
N THR A 47 -25.99 7.40 5.78
CA THR A 47 -25.18 8.01 6.85
C THR A 47 -24.03 7.11 7.28
N ASN A 48 -24.26 5.80 7.41
CA ASN A 48 -23.22 4.85 7.78
C ASN A 48 -22.16 4.70 6.68
N ILE A 49 -22.53 4.81 5.41
CA ILE A 49 -21.57 4.74 4.29
C ILE A 49 -20.76 6.04 4.19
N ALA A 50 -21.39 7.21 4.33
CA ALA A 50 -20.69 8.49 4.31
C ALA A 50 -19.66 8.62 5.46
N ASP A 51 -20.05 8.20 6.67
CA ASP A 51 -19.17 8.23 7.84
C ASP A 51 -18.03 7.20 7.74
N ALA A 52 -18.28 6.02 7.16
CA ALA A 52 -17.26 5.02 6.90
C ALA A 52 -16.26 5.47 5.82
N VAL A 53 -16.74 6.09 4.73
CA VAL A 53 -15.90 6.65 3.67
C VAL A 53 -15.00 7.75 4.22
N ASP A 54 -15.51 8.66 5.05
CA ASP A 54 -14.70 9.72 5.68
C ASP A 54 -13.67 9.14 6.67
N ALA A 55 -14.03 8.09 7.43
CA ALA A 55 -13.09 7.41 8.32
C ALA A 55 -11.95 6.70 7.56
N GLU A 56 -12.27 6.01 6.46
CA GLU A 56 -11.30 5.34 5.59
C GLU A 56 -10.37 6.35 4.91
N ASP A 57 -10.92 7.43 4.36
CA ASP A 57 -10.14 8.50 3.72
C ASP A 57 -9.18 9.18 4.70
N ARG A 58 -9.63 9.43 5.94
CA ARG A 58 -8.76 9.95 7.01
C ARG A 58 -7.65 8.96 7.36
N ALA A 59 -7.97 7.67 7.49
CA ALA A 59 -6.97 6.63 7.78
C ALA A 59 -5.92 6.52 6.65
N LEU A 60 -6.36 6.51 5.40
CA LEU A 60 -5.49 6.50 4.21
C LEU A 60 -4.60 7.75 4.16
N ASN A 61 -5.12 8.91 4.55
CA ASN A 61 -4.34 10.15 4.62
C ASN A 61 -3.25 10.08 5.71
N ILE A 62 -3.57 9.50 6.88
CA ILE A 62 -2.60 9.30 7.97
C ILE A 62 -1.48 8.35 7.54
N ILE A 63 -1.83 7.20 6.93
CA ILE A 63 -0.84 6.21 6.45
C ILE A 63 0.06 6.84 5.39
N ASN A 64 -0.52 7.52 4.39
CA ASN A 64 0.25 8.20 3.35
C ASN A 64 1.21 9.26 3.91
N THR A 65 0.75 10.04 4.89
CA THR A 65 1.59 11.05 5.57
C THR A 65 2.74 10.40 6.33
N ARG A 66 2.47 9.28 7.00
CA ARG A 66 3.50 8.48 7.70
C ARG A 66 4.54 7.93 6.73
N ILE A 67 4.12 7.34 5.62
CA ILE A 67 5.04 6.83 4.58
C ILE A 67 5.89 7.96 4.00
N LYS A 68 5.29 9.11 3.66
CA LYS A 68 6.02 10.29 3.17
C LYS A 68 7.14 10.69 4.14
N ARG A 69 6.85 10.69 5.45
CA ARG A 69 7.84 10.96 6.49
C ARG A 69 8.96 9.92 6.49
N TRP A 70 8.64 8.62 6.43
CA TRP A 70 9.64 7.55 6.39
C TRP A 70 10.57 7.64 5.18
N VAL A 71 10.02 7.95 4.00
CA VAL A 71 10.80 8.19 2.79
C VAL A 71 11.69 9.42 2.94
N LEU A 72 11.16 10.52 3.52
CA LEU A 72 11.92 11.76 3.72
C LEU A 72 13.12 11.55 4.64
N VAL A 73 12.95 10.82 5.74
CA VAL A 73 14.03 10.50 6.69
C VAL A 73 14.84 9.25 6.29
N LYS A 74 14.64 8.74 5.07
CA LYS A 74 15.38 7.62 4.49
C LYS A 74 15.41 6.36 5.37
N LYS A 75 14.26 5.96 5.92
CA LYS A 75 14.18 4.69 6.65
C LYS A 75 14.57 3.51 5.76
N SER A 76 15.19 2.49 6.36
CA SER A 76 15.43 1.20 5.70
C SER A 76 14.16 0.34 5.70
N ASP A 77 14.17 -0.73 4.90
CA ASP A 77 13.05 -1.66 4.82
C ASP A 77 12.84 -2.37 6.17
N GLU A 78 13.94 -2.77 6.83
CA GLU A 78 13.90 -3.40 8.16
C GLU A 78 13.33 -2.47 9.22
N GLN A 79 13.67 -1.18 9.17
CA GLN A 79 13.13 -0.19 10.11
C GLN A 79 11.64 0.04 9.90
N VAL A 80 11.14 0.00 8.66
CA VAL A 80 9.71 0.13 8.38
C VAL A 80 8.96 -1.14 8.74
N MET A 81 9.51 -2.32 8.41
CA MET A 81 8.94 -3.61 8.83
C MET A 81 8.78 -3.67 10.35
N GLU A 82 9.82 -3.29 11.10
CA GLU A 82 9.76 -3.23 12.57
C GLU A 82 8.64 -2.29 13.08
N LYS A 83 8.47 -1.12 12.45
CA LYS A 83 7.38 -0.18 12.80
C LYS A 83 5.99 -0.69 12.41
N LEU A 84 5.90 -1.60 11.45
CA LEU A 84 4.67 -2.23 10.99
C LEU A 84 4.39 -3.56 11.71
N GLY A 85 5.28 -4.00 12.61
CA GLY A 85 5.14 -5.29 13.30
C GLY A 85 5.45 -6.51 12.43
N ILE A 86 6.05 -6.32 11.25
CA ILE A 86 6.44 -7.40 10.35
C ILE A 86 7.78 -7.96 10.85
N ALA A 87 7.84 -9.27 11.11
CA ALA A 87 9.05 -9.92 11.57
C ALA A 87 10.18 -9.82 10.52
N LYS A 88 11.42 -9.65 10.99
CA LYS A 88 12.59 -9.59 10.11
C LYS A 88 12.89 -10.98 9.53
N GLY A 89 13.44 -11.02 8.32
CA GLY A 89 13.84 -12.28 7.66
C GLY A 89 12.70 -13.09 7.06
N LEU A 90 11.46 -12.59 7.09
CA LEU A 90 10.35 -13.22 6.38
C LEU A 90 10.55 -13.11 4.87
N SER A 91 10.22 -14.19 4.15
CA SER A 91 10.11 -14.13 2.70
C SER A 91 8.94 -13.24 2.29
N ARG A 92 8.96 -12.71 1.07
CA ARG A 92 7.84 -11.91 0.55
C ARG A 92 6.52 -12.69 0.55
N ALA A 93 6.59 -13.97 0.21
CA ALA A 93 5.47 -14.91 0.31
C ALA A 93 4.85 -14.88 1.72
N ALA A 94 5.69 -15.06 2.76
CA ALA A 94 5.25 -15.08 4.14
C ALA A 94 4.73 -13.72 4.64
N MET A 95 5.22 -12.61 4.06
CA MET A 95 4.74 -11.28 4.41
C MET A 95 3.35 -10.96 3.84
N LYS A 96 2.91 -11.61 2.75
CA LYS A 96 1.64 -11.29 2.07
C LYS A 96 0.41 -11.40 2.98
N ASP A 97 0.43 -12.32 3.93
CA ASP A 97 -0.68 -12.55 4.85
C ASP A 97 -0.71 -11.55 6.03
N HIS A 98 0.31 -10.69 6.14
CA HIS A 98 0.40 -9.71 7.21
C HIS A 98 -0.51 -8.49 6.92
N PRO A 99 -1.33 -8.03 7.88
CA PRO A 99 -2.29 -6.94 7.65
C PRO A 99 -1.65 -5.61 7.20
N ASN A 100 -0.40 -5.38 7.60
CA ASN A 100 0.36 -4.17 7.23
C ASN A 100 1.26 -4.34 5.98
N PHE A 101 1.20 -5.48 5.28
CA PHE A 101 2.08 -5.72 4.14
C PHE A 101 1.87 -4.73 3.00
N GLN A 102 0.62 -4.39 2.69
CA GLN A 102 0.32 -3.39 1.67
C GLN A 102 0.93 -2.01 2.00
N THR A 103 0.94 -1.62 3.27
CA THR A 103 1.60 -0.37 3.71
C THR A 103 3.11 -0.42 3.49
N PHE A 104 3.73 -1.60 3.66
CA PHE A 104 5.15 -1.80 3.37
C PHE A 104 5.44 -1.71 1.87
N GLU A 105 4.60 -2.32 1.02
CA GLU A 105 4.72 -2.20 -0.44
C GLU A 105 4.63 -0.75 -0.91
N ASP A 106 3.65 0.01 -0.40
CA ASP A 106 3.46 1.42 -0.73
C ASP A 106 4.66 2.28 -0.31
N PHE A 107 5.27 1.95 0.82
CA PHE A 107 6.53 2.55 1.25
C PHE A 107 7.66 2.25 0.28
N GLN A 108 7.85 0.99 -0.12
CA GLN A 108 8.91 0.62 -1.07
C GLN A 108 8.74 1.34 -2.42
N VAL A 109 7.52 1.36 -2.97
CA VAL A 109 7.20 2.08 -4.22
C VAL A 109 7.55 3.56 -4.11
N LYS A 110 7.13 4.25 -3.04
CA LYS A 110 7.43 5.67 -2.85
C LYS A 110 8.91 5.93 -2.61
N LYS A 111 9.61 5.02 -1.92
CA LYS A 111 11.06 5.07 -1.72
C LYS A 111 11.81 4.98 -3.06
N TRP A 112 11.46 4.02 -3.91
CA TRP A 112 12.06 3.85 -5.23
C TRP A 112 11.78 5.05 -6.15
N LEU A 113 10.55 5.55 -6.19
CA LEU A 113 10.18 6.73 -6.99
C LEU A 113 10.89 8.02 -6.55
N LYS A 114 11.21 8.14 -5.25
CA LYS A 114 11.95 9.27 -4.70
C LYS A 114 13.45 9.17 -5.03
N SER A 115 13.97 7.96 -5.03
CA SER A 115 15.39 7.67 -5.26
C SER A 115 15.73 7.51 -6.75
N TYR A 116 14.72 7.55 -7.63
CA TYR A 116 14.85 7.30 -9.06
C TYR A 116 15.47 5.93 -9.35
N THR A 117 15.09 4.91 -8.58
CA THR A 117 15.59 3.55 -8.76
C THR A 117 15.22 3.04 -10.16
N SER A 118 16.16 2.42 -10.88
CA SER A 118 15.83 1.85 -12.19
C SER A 118 14.83 0.69 -12.05
N THR A 119 14.00 0.47 -13.06
CA THR A 119 13.02 -0.63 -13.03
C THR A 119 13.71 -2.00 -13.00
N SER A 120 14.90 -2.13 -13.61
CA SER A 120 15.72 -3.34 -13.53
C SER A 120 16.27 -3.62 -12.12
N THR A 121 16.62 -2.58 -11.35
CA THR A 121 17.03 -2.75 -9.95
C THR A 121 15.83 -3.12 -9.08
N VAL A 122 14.66 -2.49 -9.30
CA VAL A 122 13.43 -2.89 -8.56
C VAL A 122 13.04 -4.34 -8.86
N TRP A 123 13.18 -4.77 -10.12
CA TRP A 123 12.96 -6.16 -10.52
C TRP A 123 13.87 -7.14 -9.76
N ASP A 124 15.15 -6.79 -9.61
CA ASP A 124 16.14 -7.57 -8.86
C ASP A 124 15.88 -7.56 -7.35
N ASP A 125 15.63 -6.39 -6.76
CA ASP A 125 15.27 -6.21 -5.34
C ASP A 125 14.04 -7.06 -4.95
N LEU A 126 13.16 -7.33 -5.91
CA LEU A 126 11.95 -8.14 -5.75
C LEU A 126 12.17 -9.63 -6.02
N GLY A 127 13.41 -10.04 -6.33
CA GLY A 127 13.81 -11.43 -6.57
C GLY A 127 13.31 -12.01 -7.90
N LEU A 128 12.87 -11.17 -8.84
CA LEU A 128 12.22 -11.62 -10.08
C LEU A 128 13.22 -12.17 -11.12
N ASN A 129 14.51 -11.89 -10.97
CA ASN A 129 15.57 -12.45 -11.84
C ASN A 129 15.72 -13.97 -11.73
N ASN A 130 15.35 -14.55 -10.58
CA ASN A 130 15.58 -15.97 -10.28
C ASN A 130 14.31 -16.82 -10.44
N VAL A 131 13.24 -16.24 -10.98
CA VAL A 131 11.96 -16.95 -11.15
C VAL A 131 12.00 -17.80 -12.41
N VAL A 132 11.89 -19.11 -12.25
CA VAL A 132 11.71 -20.05 -13.36
C VAL A 132 10.21 -20.21 -13.63
N GLY A 133 9.78 -20.00 -14.88
CA GLY A 133 8.38 -20.17 -15.29
C GLY A 133 7.56 -18.87 -15.26
N ALA A 134 6.36 -18.92 -14.70
CA ALA A 134 5.38 -17.84 -14.78
C ALA A 134 5.70 -16.67 -13.82
N VAL A 135 6.59 -15.75 -14.25
CA VAL A 135 7.02 -14.60 -13.44
C VAL A 135 5.87 -13.71 -12.95
N LYS A 136 4.76 -13.63 -13.72
CA LYS A 136 3.56 -12.86 -13.34
C LYS A 136 2.88 -13.38 -12.06
N SER A 137 3.12 -14.63 -11.69
CA SER A 137 2.58 -15.25 -10.47
C SER A 137 3.53 -15.14 -9.27
N ALA A 138 4.75 -14.60 -9.45
CA ALA A 138 5.72 -14.47 -8.38
C ALA A 138 5.33 -13.41 -7.36
N ASP A 139 5.74 -13.58 -6.10
CA ASP A 139 5.31 -12.71 -5.00
C ASP A 139 5.70 -11.24 -5.16
N GLY A 140 6.80 -10.97 -5.86
CA GLY A 140 7.28 -9.61 -6.13
C GLY A 140 6.62 -8.93 -7.33
N TYR A 141 5.96 -9.68 -8.22
CA TYR A 141 5.53 -9.14 -9.50
C TYR A 141 4.45 -8.05 -9.33
N GLY A 142 3.49 -8.26 -8.42
CA GLY A 142 2.48 -7.23 -8.12
C GLY A 142 3.07 -5.93 -7.57
N THR A 143 4.13 -5.99 -6.74
CA THR A 143 4.82 -4.78 -6.28
C THR A 143 5.55 -4.08 -7.45
N TYR A 144 6.15 -4.87 -8.36
CA TYR A 144 6.81 -4.36 -9.55
C TYR A 144 5.83 -3.63 -10.48
N GLU A 145 4.65 -4.21 -10.72
CA GLU A 145 3.58 -3.56 -11.51
C GLU A 145 3.19 -2.21 -10.93
N LYS A 146 2.93 -2.16 -9.61
CA LYS A 146 2.63 -0.91 -8.90
C LYS A 146 3.72 0.14 -9.13
N TYR A 147 4.99 -0.26 -9.08
CA TYR A 147 6.11 0.64 -9.32
C TYR A 147 6.15 1.17 -10.76
N VAL A 148 6.02 0.29 -11.76
CA VAL A 148 6.03 0.65 -13.18
C VAL A 148 4.90 1.61 -13.52
N PHE A 149 3.67 1.35 -13.04
CA PHE A 149 2.55 2.25 -13.26
C PHE A 149 2.73 3.60 -12.56
N ALA A 150 3.22 3.62 -11.33
CA ALA A 150 3.45 4.87 -10.62
C ALA A 150 4.57 5.71 -11.28
N LEU A 151 5.56 5.06 -11.91
CA LEU A 151 6.55 5.74 -12.74
C LEU A 151 5.92 6.33 -14.00
N GLY A 152 5.08 5.54 -14.69
CA GLY A 152 4.34 5.98 -15.87
C GLY A 152 3.43 7.17 -15.58
N ASP A 153 2.70 7.15 -14.47
CA ASP A 153 1.84 8.26 -14.04
C ASP A 153 2.63 9.54 -13.78
N LYS A 154 3.85 9.42 -13.27
CA LYS A 154 4.73 10.56 -13.03
C LYS A 154 5.26 11.16 -14.33
N VAL A 155 5.55 10.33 -15.33
CA VAL A 155 5.95 10.78 -16.67
C VAL A 155 4.77 11.42 -17.40
N ASP A 156 3.59 10.80 -17.38
CA ASP A 156 2.39 11.36 -18.01
C ASP A 156 1.98 12.70 -17.37
N LYS A 157 2.07 12.80 -16.05
CA LYS A 157 1.88 14.08 -15.34
C LYS A 157 2.88 15.15 -15.79
N TYR A 158 4.15 14.79 -15.96
CA TYR A 158 5.15 15.71 -16.51
C TYR A 158 4.75 16.21 -17.90
N ILE A 159 4.33 15.31 -18.79
CA ILE A 159 3.92 15.64 -20.16
C ILE A 159 2.72 16.58 -20.18
N ARG A 160 1.70 16.29 -19.36
CA ARG A 160 0.44 17.08 -19.35
C ARG A 160 0.56 18.42 -18.65
N GLU A 161 1.30 18.48 -17.56
CA GLU A 161 1.31 19.65 -16.65
C GLU A 161 2.64 20.41 -16.67
N HIS A 162 3.59 20.04 -17.53
CA HIS A 162 4.96 20.59 -17.54
C HIS A 162 5.64 20.55 -16.15
N GLY A 163 5.43 19.45 -15.43
CA GLY A 163 5.96 19.25 -14.08
C GLY A 163 7.48 18.99 -14.04
N ARG A 164 7.92 18.23 -13.02
CA ARG A 164 9.31 17.74 -12.96
C ARG A 164 9.40 16.35 -13.60
N MET A 165 10.13 16.24 -14.71
CA MET A 165 10.44 14.95 -15.34
C MET A 165 11.12 14.03 -14.31
N PRO A 166 10.60 12.81 -14.06
CA PRO A 166 11.34 11.85 -13.26
C PRO A 166 12.65 11.48 -13.96
N LYS A 167 13.71 11.24 -13.19
CA LYS A 167 14.92 10.65 -13.75
C LYS A 167 14.59 9.21 -14.15
N LEU A 168 14.77 8.92 -15.44
CA LEU A 168 14.50 7.63 -16.02
C LEU A 168 15.82 6.94 -16.36
N HIS A 169 15.81 5.62 -16.26
CA HIS A 169 16.95 4.77 -16.54
C HIS A 169 16.55 3.80 -17.64
N LYS A 170 17.35 3.71 -18.69
CA LYS A 170 17.20 2.65 -19.69
C LYS A 170 17.40 1.32 -18.97
N SER A 171 16.49 0.37 -19.19
CA SER A 171 16.68 -0.96 -18.63
C SER A 171 17.84 -1.67 -19.32
N VAL A 172 18.61 -2.38 -18.51
CA VAL A 172 19.70 -3.26 -18.94
C VAL A 172 19.27 -4.73 -18.96
N ASN A 173 18.05 -5.03 -18.52
CA ASN A 173 17.51 -6.39 -18.47
C ASN A 173 16.39 -6.51 -19.51
N GLU A 174 16.64 -7.25 -20.60
CA GLU A 174 15.71 -7.40 -21.71
C GLU A 174 14.40 -8.09 -21.32
N VAL A 175 14.45 -9.06 -20.41
CA VAL A 175 13.27 -9.79 -19.92
C VAL A 175 12.38 -8.86 -19.11
N GLU A 176 12.95 -8.16 -18.12
CA GLU A 176 12.23 -7.13 -17.36
C GLU A 176 11.64 -6.08 -18.29
N ASN A 177 12.41 -5.67 -19.31
CA ASN A 177 12.00 -4.61 -20.22
C ASN A 177 10.79 -5.02 -21.07
N ALA A 178 10.73 -6.28 -21.50
CA ALA A 178 9.57 -6.83 -22.19
C ALA A 178 8.31 -6.77 -21.29
N HIS A 179 8.41 -7.20 -20.03
CA HIS A 179 7.32 -7.11 -19.05
C HIS A 179 6.89 -5.66 -18.78
N LYS A 180 7.85 -4.75 -18.64
CA LYS A 180 7.57 -3.31 -18.46
C LYS A 180 6.78 -2.75 -19.63
N VAL A 181 7.20 -3.03 -20.87
CA VAL A 181 6.54 -2.58 -22.09
C VAL A 181 5.12 -3.13 -22.14
N GLU A 182 4.95 -4.43 -21.88
CA GLU A 182 3.63 -5.07 -21.85
C GLU A 182 2.70 -4.38 -20.85
N LEU A 183 3.17 -4.16 -19.61
CA LEU A 183 2.40 -3.48 -18.57
C LEU A 183 1.99 -2.07 -18.98
N LEU A 184 2.92 -1.26 -19.47
CA LEU A 184 2.64 0.13 -19.81
C LEU A 184 1.66 0.26 -20.99
N LYS A 185 1.69 -0.66 -21.95
CA LYS A 185 0.73 -0.70 -23.07
C LYS A 185 -0.71 -0.94 -22.66
N THR A 186 -0.95 -1.48 -21.46
CA THR A 186 -2.32 -1.63 -20.92
C THR A 186 -2.97 -0.30 -20.56
N LYS A 187 -2.16 0.76 -20.37
CA LYS A 187 -2.61 2.05 -19.83
C LYS A 187 -2.22 3.26 -20.68
N TYR A 188 -1.13 3.18 -21.44
CA TYR A 188 -0.58 4.30 -22.21
C TYR A 188 -0.40 3.95 -23.68
N ASP A 189 -0.45 4.96 -24.55
CA ASP A 189 -0.11 4.82 -25.97
C ASP A 189 1.38 4.55 -26.21
N ASP A 190 1.72 4.13 -27.43
CA ASP A 190 3.09 3.77 -27.81
C ASP A 190 4.09 4.95 -27.66
N VAL A 191 3.64 6.20 -27.80
CA VAL A 191 4.51 7.38 -27.65
C VAL A 191 4.93 7.51 -26.19
N ARG A 192 3.97 7.48 -25.26
CA ARG A 192 4.21 7.53 -23.82
C ARG A 192 5.04 6.34 -23.34
N VAL A 193 4.73 5.13 -23.82
CA VAL A 193 5.52 3.93 -23.53
C VAL A 193 6.97 4.12 -23.99
N GLY A 194 7.19 4.65 -25.19
CA GLY A 194 8.51 4.95 -25.73
C GLY A 194 9.33 5.87 -24.83
N TRP A 195 8.72 6.92 -24.29
CA TRP A 195 9.39 7.88 -23.39
C TRP A 195 9.82 7.25 -22.07
N ILE A 196 9.02 6.31 -21.54
CA ILE A 196 9.31 5.63 -20.27
C ILE A 196 10.40 4.56 -20.47
N VAL A 197 10.31 3.80 -21.55
CA VAL A 197 11.16 2.62 -21.81
C VAL A 197 12.52 3.00 -22.38
N ASN A 198 12.54 3.96 -23.30
CA ASN A 198 13.73 4.47 -23.95
C ASN A 198 13.87 5.96 -23.61
N PRO A 199 14.23 6.28 -22.35
CA PRO A 199 14.36 7.66 -21.96
C PRO A 199 15.42 8.33 -22.84
N VAL A 200 15.04 9.45 -23.46
CA VAL A 200 15.96 10.30 -24.20
C VAL A 200 17.05 10.75 -23.23
N PRO A 201 18.35 10.69 -23.59
CA PRO A 201 19.39 11.23 -22.74
C PRO A 201 19.09 12.71 -22.45
N LEU A 202 19.07 13.05 -21.17
CA LEU A 202 18.94 14.44 -20.68
C LEU A 202 20.16 15.26 -21.08
#